data_AF-A0A949DQZ7-F1
#
_entry.id   AF-A0A949DQZ7-F1
#
_cell.length_a   1.000
_cell.length_b   1.000
_cell.length_c   1.000
_cell.angle_alpha   90.00
_cell.angle_beta   90.00
_cell.angle_gamma   90.00
#
_symmetry.space_group_name_H-M   'P 1'
#
loop_
_entity.id
_entity.type
_entity.pdbx_description
1 polymer ?
#
loop_
_entity_poly.entity_id
_entity_poly.type
_entity_poly.pdbx_seq_one_letter_code
_entity_poly.pdbx_strand_id
1 'polypeptide(L)'
;MKNTKWTKVKNLGVSSKIAIWEDGNLLWDEIVSIKSVGRQRVYDIEVANSHNFVGNGILAHNTYIFGNLGVGTTTPTHKLEVAGDIAATGFVNLSTREAKKDVVYLTADDYEQVLAKISANVKVASYYYNSESECGGDSSSPYQGEDTGGVILSKEGRCARRLGLIAEEAPLEVLSADGQGVDLYKLASFTLAGVKELVGQFNGLSV
;
A
#
# COMPACT_ATOMS: atom_id res chain seq x y z
N MET A 1 -37.90 -19.37 0.04
CA MET A 1 -37.33 -18.16 0.69
C MET A 1 -36.63 -17.35 -0.39
N LYS A 2 -37.16 -16.17 -0.73
CA LYS A 2 -36.64 -15.32 -1.82
C LYS A 2 -35.29 -14.70 -1.38
N ASN A 3 -34.24 -14.91 -2.17
CA ASN A 3 -32.95 -14.20 -2.23
C ASN A 3 -32.67 -13.16 -1.12
N THR A 4 -32.27 -13.63 0.06
CA THR A 4 -31.70 -12.77 1.11
C THR A 4 -30.20 -12.58 0.84
N LYS A 5 -29.71 -11.35 0.86
CA LYS A 5 -28.29 -11.03 0.66
C LYS A 5 -27.89 -9.76 1.41
N TRP A 6 -26.65 -9.72 1.89
CA TRP A 6 -26.06 -8.49 2.38
C TRP A 6 -26.05 -7.44 1.27
N THR A 7 -26.62 -6.27 1.56
CA THR A 7 -26.76 -5.17 0.60
C THR A 7 -26.26 -3.89 1.26
N LYS A 8 -25.37 -3.16 0.57
CA LYS A 8 -24.87 -1.88 1.07
C LYS A 8 -26.03 -0.90 1.21
N VAL A 9 -25.99 -0.08 2.26
CA VAL A 9 -27.00 0.98 2.50
C VAL A 9 -27.18 1.87 1.26
N LYS A 10 -26.10 2.20 0.53
CA LYS A 10 -26.18 3.00 -0.71
C LYS A 10 -26.97 2.36 -1.86
N ASN A 11 -27.23 1.06 -1.81
CA ASN A 11 -27.99 0.31 -2.79
C ASN A 11 -29.41 -0.03 -2.29
N LEU A 12 -29.77 0.41 -1.08
CA LEU A 12 -31.12 0.29 -0.54
C LEU A 12 -31.93 1.54 -0.92
N GLY A 13 -33.24 1.36 -1.04
CA GLY A 13 -34.18 2.46 -1.25
C GLY A 13 -35.34 2.38 -0.26
N VAL A 14 -36.17 3.43 -0.26
CA VAL A 14 -37.49 3.36 0.39
C VAL A 14 -38.25 2.13 -0.14
N SER A 15 -38.99 1.48 0.74
CA SER A 15 -39.69 0.21 0.49
C SER A 15 -38.82 -1.05 0.37
N SER A 16 -37.50 -0.93 0.51
CA SER A 16 -36.64 -2.11 0.71
C SER A 16 -36.91 -2.72 2.08
N LYS A 17 -36.90 -4.06 2.17
CA LYS A 17 -36.98 -4.75 3.46
C LYS A 17 -35.58 -5.04 4.03
N ILE A 18 -35.39 -4.74 5.31
CA ILE A 18 -34.17 -5.03 6.07
C ILE A 18 -34.47 -5.98 7.21
N ALA A 19 -33.45 -6.73 7.64
CA ALA A 19 -33.55 -7.60 8.78
C ALA A 19 -33.40 -6.78 10.08
N ILE A 20 -34.35 -6.93 10.99
CA ILE A 20 -34.33 -6.32 12.31
C ILE A 20 -34.43 -7.41 13.39
N TRP A 21 -33.93 -7.09 14.58
CA TRP A 21 -34.03 -7.92 15.76
C TRP A 21 -34.90 -7.21 16.81
N GLU A 22 -36.06 -7.80 17.10
CA GLU A 22 -37.05 -7.25 18.03
C GLU A 22 -37.67 -8.40 18.83
N ASP A 23 -37.82 -8.22 20.15
CA ASP A 23 -38.43 -9.20 21.06
C ASP A 23 -37.91 -10.65 20.91
N GLY A 24 -36.61 -10.79 20.65
CA GLY A 24 -35.95 -12.10 20.51
C GLY A 24 -36.19 -12.78 19.16
N ASN A 25 -36.75 -12.08 18.18
CA ASN A 25 -37.08 -12.62 16.86
C ASN A 25 -36.40 -11.82 15.73
N LEU A 26 -36.05 -12.54 14.66
CA LEU A 26 -35.58 -11.95 13.41
C LEU A 26 -36.78 -11.62 12.51
N LEU A 27 -37.00 -10.35 12.24
CA LEU A 27 -38.12 -9.85 11.43
C LEU A 27 -37.62 -9.09 10.19
N TRP A 28 -38.52 -8.88 9.24
CA TRP A 28 -38.25 -8.09 8.03
C TRP A 28 -39.12 -6.84 8.02
N ASP A 29 -38.49 -5.68 8.16
CA ASP A 29 -39.17 -4.39 8.22
C ASP A 29 -38.83 -3.49 7.02
N GLU A 30 -39.74 -2.60 6.68
CA GLU A 30 -39.67 -1.75 5.49
C GLU A 30 -38.99 -0.41 5.78
N ILE A 31 -38.01 -0.03 4.95
CA ILE A 31 -37.39 1.29 5.04
C ILE A 31 -38.37 2.37 4.58
N VAL A 32 -38.76 3.25 5.50
CA VAL A 32 -39.64 4.40 5.20
C VAL A 32 -38.87 5.66 4.75
N SER A 33 -37.60 5.81 5.12
CA SER A 33 -36.78 6.95 4.69
C SER A 33 -35.28 6.66 4.75
N ILE A 34 -34.52 7.27 3.84
CA ILE A 34 -33.05 7.30 3.85
C ILE A 34 -32.61 8.74 3.63
N LYS A 35 -31.76 9.27 4.51
CA LYS A 35 -31.28 10.66 4.46
C LYS A 35 -29.77 10.70 4.61
N SER A 36 -29.09 11.46 3.77
CA SER A 36 -27.67 11.74 3.94
C SER A 36 -27.48 12.74 5.10
N VAL A 37 -26.55 12.43 6.01
CA VAL A 37 -26.27 13.24 7.22
C VAL A 37 -24.86 13.87 7.20
N GLY A 38 -24.21 13.86 6.04
CA GLY A 38 -22.84 14.36 5.88
C GLY A 38 -21.79 13.44 6.51
N ARG A 39 -20.56 13.95 6.63
CA ARG A 39 -19.45 13.22 7.27
C ARG A 39 -19.63 13.23 8.79
N GLN A 40 -19.54 12.06 9.39
CA GLN A 40 -19.63 11.86 10.84
C GLN A 40 -18.49 10.96 11.32
N ARG A 41 -18.18 11.02 12.62
CA ARG A 41 -17.35 9.99 13.24
C ARG A 41 -18.17 8.70 13.33
N VAL A 42 -17.63 7.62 12.80
CA VAL A 42 -18.26 6.29 12.80
C VAL A 42 -17.36 5.31 13.53
N TYR A 43 -17.97 4.26 14.08
CA TYR A 43 -17.28 3.17 14.77
C TYR A 43 -17.74 1.87 14.16
N ASP A 44 -16.92 0.83 14.33
CA ASP A 44 -17.30 -0.52 13.97
C ASP A 44 -16.72 -1.52 14.96
N ILE A 45 -17.27 -2.74 14.98
CA ILE A 45 -16.84 -3.84 15.83
C ILE A 45 -16.56 -5.09 14.99
N GLU A 46 -15.67 -5.94 15.48
CA GLU A 46 -15.52 -7.29 14.94
C GLU A 46 -16.18 -8.32 15.85
N VAL A 47 -17.28 -8.90 15.38
CA VAL A 47 -17.85 -10.12 15.95
C VAL A 47 -17.26 -11.35 15.26
N ALA A 48 -16.57 -12.20 16.04
CA ALA A 48 -16.01 -13.45 15.55
C ALA A 48 -17.10 -14.44 15.07
N ASN A 49 -16.76 -15.26 14.06
CA ASN A 49 -17.60 -16.27 13.42
C ASN A 49 -18.78 -15.73 12.59
N SER A 50 -19.69 -14.96 13.20
CA SER A 50 -20.91 -14.50 12.52
C SER A 50 -20.65 -13.29 11.62
N HIS A 51 -19.66 -12.47 11.97
CA HIS A 51 -19.32 -11.22 11.31
C HIS A 51 -20.52 -10.25 11.14
N ASN A 52 -21.48 -10.33 12.07
CA ASN A 52 -22.66 -9.47 12.12
C ASN A 52 -23.05 -9.15 13.56
N PHE A 53 -23.76 -8.04 13.74
CA PHE A 53 -24.24 -7.55 15.04
C PHE A 53 -25.56 -6.79 14.90
N VAL A 54 -26.25 -6.59 16.01
CA VAL A 54 -27.46 -5.77 16.07
C VAL A 54 -27.09 -4.37 16.58
N GLY A 55 -27.30 -3.35 15.74
CA GLY A 55 -27.12 -1.94 16.10
C GLY A 55 -28.46 -1.22 16.03
N ASN A 56 -28.93 -0.65 17.14
CA ASN A 56 -30.25 0.01 17.24
C ASN A 56 -31.41 -0.82 16.63
N GLY A 57 -31.43 -2.13 16.92
CA GLY A 57 -32.46 -3.06 16.41
C GLY A 57 -32.25 -3.53 14.97
N ILE A 58 -31.28 -2.99 14.22
CA ILE A 58 -31.00 -3.39 12.83
C ILE A 58 -29.89 -4.42 12.81
N LEU A 59 -30.09 -5.51 12.05
CA LEU A 59 -29.03 -6.49 11.82
C LEU A 59 -28.03 -5.93 10.79
N ALA A 60 -26.82 -5.63 11.25
CA ALA A 60 -25.73 -5.05 10.48
C ALA A 60 -24.59 -6.05 10.29
N HIS A 61 -23.80 -5.85 9.25
CA HIS A 61 -22.59 -6.63 8.96
C HIS A 61 -21.36 -5.85 9.43
N ASN A 62 -20.31 -6.54 9.88
CA ASN A 62 -19.01 -5.93 10.18
C ASN A 62 -18.42 -5.24 8.94
N THR A 63 -17.44 -4.37 9.11
CA THR A 63 -16.81 -3.65 7.99
C THR A 63 -16.25 -4.61 6.95
N TYR A 64 -16.76 -4.43 5.73
CA TYR A 64 -16.14 -4.91 4.52
C TYR A 64 -15.55 -3.69 3.79
N ILE A 65 -14.23 -3.62 3.68
CA ILE A 65 -13.55 -2.56 2.91
C ILE A 65 -13.71 -2.88 1.42
N PHE A 66 -14.68 -2.23 0.75
CA PHE A 66 -14.91 -2.40 -0.70
C PHE A 66 -14.10 -1.40 -1.55
N GLY A 67 -13.24 -0.59 -0.96
CA GLY A 67 -12.55 0.50 -1.65
C GLY A 67 -11.10 0.59 -1.26
N ASN A 68 -10.59 1.81 -1.28
CA ASN A 68 -9.28 2.15 -0.79
C ASN A 68 -9.38 2.47 0.70
N LEU A 69 -8.56 1.83 1.53
CA LEU A 69 -8.39 2.17 2.94
C LEU A 69 -7.24 3.17 3.07
N GLY A 70 -7.57 4.38 3.52
CA GLY A 70 -6.57 5.39 3.89
C GLY A 70 -6.35 5.41 5.40
N VAL A 71 -5.10 5.31 5.85
CA VAL A 71 -4.69 5.54 7.24
C VAL A 71 -3.84 6.80 7.26
N GLY A 72 -4.30 7.84 7.95
CA GLY A 72 -3.64 9.17 7.90
C GLY A 72 -3.89 9.96 6.61
N THR A 73 -4.66 9.42 5.66
CA THR A 73 -5.06 10.10 4.42
C THR A 73 -6.57 9.93 4.17
N THR A 74 -7.21 10.94 3.59
CA THR A 74 -8.63 10.91 3.21
C THR A 74 -8.86 10.67 1.72
N THR A 75 -7.80 10.66 0.93
CA THR A 75 -7.84 10.52 -0.54
C THR A 75 -6.86 9.43 -1.00
N PRO A 76 -6.99 8.19 -0.50
CA PRO A 76 -6.08 7.11 -0.89
C PRO A 76 -6.24 6.77 -2.37
N THR A 77 -5.12 6.70 -3.10
CA THR A 77 -5.07 6.26 -4.51
C THR A 77 -4.88 4.75 -4.63
N HIS A 78 -4.38 4.08 -3.57
CA HIS A 78 -4.17 2.64 -3.52
C HIS A 78 -5.16 1.92 -2.61
N LYS A 79 -5.32 0.59 -2.79
CA LYS A 79 -6.24 -0.24 -1.98
C LYS A 79 -5.99 -0.12 -0.48
N LEU A 80 -4.74 0.02 -0.08
CA LEU A 80 -4.32 0.41 1.25
C LEU A 80 -3.24 1.47 1.07
N GLU A 81 -3.44 2.64 1.66
CA GLU A 81 -2.46 3.72 1.66
C GLU A 81 -2.32 4.26 3.08
N VAL A 82 -1.08 4.32 3.56
CA VAL A 82 -0.74 4.85 4.87
C VAL A 82 0.11 6.09 4.66
N ALA A 83 -0.42 7.25 5.07
CA ALA A 83 0.36 8.48 5.12
C ALA A 83 1.17 8.49 6.42
N GLY A 84 2.30 7.77 6.40
CA GLY A 84 3.17 7.58 7.55
C GLY A 84 3.83 6.21 7.55
N ASP A 85 4.37 5.82 8.70
CA ASP A 85 5.07 4.55 8.84
C ASP A 85 4.12 3.39 9.13
N ILE A 86 4.50 2.20 8.66
CA ILE A 86 3.80 0.95 8.93
C ILE A 86 4.69 0.09 9.82
N ALA A 87 4.32 -0.05 11.10
CA ALA A 87 4.92 -1.03 12.00
C ALA A 87 4.19 -2.36 11.88
N ALA A 88 4.83 -3.35 11.27
CA ALA A 88 4.28 -4.70 11.09
C ALA A 88 5.30 -5.76 11.51
N THR A 89 4.82 -6.91 11.96
CA THR A 89 5.68 -8.07 12.27
C THR A 89 6.18 -8.77 11.01
N GLY A 90 5.61 -8.47 9.84
CA GLY A 90 6.07 -8.99 8.56
C GLY A 90 5.33 -8.39 7.37
N PHE A 91 6.06 -8.20 6.27
CA PHE A 91 5.52 -7.91 4.95
C PHE A 91 5.76 -9.12 4.06
N VAL A 92 4.73 -9.96 3.90
CA VAL A 92 4.84 -11.23 3.19
C VAL A 92 4.34 -11.08 1.76
N ASN A 93 5.22 -11.32 0.79
CA ASN A 93 4.82 -11.48 -0.60
C ASN A 93 4.30 -12.91 -0.83
N LEU A 94 3.07 -13.06 -1.34
CA LEU A 94 2.53 -14.37 -1.73
C LEU A 94 3.25 -14.87 -2.99
N SER A 95 4.30 -15.65 -2.78
CA SER A 95 5.27 -16.01 -3.81
C SER A 95 5.31 -17.53 -4.11
N THR A 96 4.23 -18.26 -3.84
CA THR A 96 4.16 -19.71 -4.09
C THR A 96 4.08 -20.04 -5.58
N ARG A 97 4.30 -21.31 -5.95
CA ARG A 97 4.18 -21.75 -7.35
C ARG A 97 2.73 -21.66 -7.82
N GLU A 98 1.79 -22.00 -6.95
CA GLU A 98 0.34 -22.03 -7.21
C GLU A 98 -0.22 -20.62 -7.39
N ALA A 99 0.38 -19.62 -6.75
CA ALA A 99 0.03 -18.22 -6.91
C ALA A 99 0.55 -17.61 -8.24
N LYS A 100 1.35 -18.36 -9.02
CA LYS A 100 2.01 -17.87 -10.23
C LYS A 100 1.67 -18.74 -11.44
N LYS A 101 1.75 -18.14 -12.62
CA LYS A 101 1.63 -18.82 -13.92
C LYS A 101 2.79 -18.40 -14.82
N ASP A 102 3.05 -19.18 -15.86
CA ASP A 102 4.01 -18.84 -16.93
C ASP A 102 5.42 -18.51 -16.39
N VAL A 103 5.92 -19.30 -15.43
CA VAL A 103 7.20 -19.01 -14.78
C VAL A 103 8.38 -19.37 -15.68
N VAL A 104 9.15 -18.36 -16.06
CA VAL A 104 10.42 -18.47 -16.80
C VAL A 104 11.55 -17.94 -15.91
N TYR A 105 12.69 -18.65 -15.91
CA TYR A 105 13.89 -18.22 -15.18
C TYR A 105 14.79 -17.37 -16.05
N LEU A 106 15.48 -16.40 -15.44
CA LEU A 106 16.46 -15.54 -16.10
C LEU A 106 17.64 -16.36 -16.65
N THR A 107 18.03 -16.03 -17.88
CA THR A 107 19.23 -16.50 -18.57
C THR A 107 20.45 -15.68 -18.19
N ALA A 108 21.65 -16.09 -18.62
CA ALA A 108 22.88 -15.32 -18.39
C ALA A 108 22.81 -13.90 -18.98
N ASP A 109 22.27 -13.77 -20.19
CA ASP A 109 22.08 -12.47 -20.85
C ASP A 109 21.12 -11.56 -20.05
N ASP A 110 20.06 -12.12 -19.48
CA ASP A 110 19.15 -11.35 -18.62
C ASP A 110 19.86 -10.81 -17.37
N TYR A 111 20.73 -11.60 -16.74
CA TYR A 111 21.53 -11.17 -15.58
C TYR A 111 22.51 -10.06 -15.94
N GLU A 112 23.19 -10.15 -17.09
CA GLU A 112 24.07 -9.11 -17.62
C GLU A 112 23.30 -7.79 -17.85
N GLN A 113 22.12 -7.86 -18.48
CA GLN A 113 21.27 -6.69 -18.70
C GLN A 113 20.79 -6.05 -17.38
N VAL A 114 20.47 -6.85 -16.37
CA VAL A 114 20.10 -6.33 -15.04
C VAL A 114 21.27 -5.57 -14.42
N LEU A 115 22.48 -6.14 -14.44
CA LEU A 115 23.66 -5.46 -13.90
C LEU A 115 23.96 -4.16 -14.66
N ALA A 116 23.84 -4.15 -15.99
CA ALA A 116 24.00 -2.96 -16.80
C ALA A 116 23.00 -1.85 -16.41
N LYS A 117 21.73 -2.20 -16.18
CA LYS A 117 20.72 -1.24 -15.71
C LYS A 117 21.07 -0.67 -14.33
N ILE A 118 21.50 -1.54 -13.39
CA ILE A 118 21.88 -1.11 -12.04
C ILE A 118 23.07 -0.15 -12.09
N SER A 119 24.09 -0.46 -12.90
CA SER A 119 25.34 0.31 -12.92
C SER A 119 25.25 1.62 -13.71
N ALA A 120 24.49 1.64 -14.80
CA ALA A 120 24.48 2.78 -15.72
C ALA A 120 23.20 3.64 -15.66
N ASN A 121 22.06 3.09 -15.22
CA ASN A 121 20.75 3.75 -15.39
C ASN A 121 20.03 4.04 -14.08
N VAL A 122 20.23 3.22 -13.04
CA VAL A 122 19.53 3.41 -11.76
C VAL A 122 20.14 4.58 -10.99
N LYS A 123 19.32 5.59 -10.70
CA LYS A 123 19.68 6.73 -9.86
C LYS A 123 19.05 6.59 -8.48
N VAL A 124 19.84 6.82 -7.44
CA VAL A 124 19.36 6.94 -6.05
C VAL A 124 19.25 8.42 -5.71
N ALA A 125 18.04 8.85 -5.37
CA ALA A 125 17.75 10.22 -4.98
C ALA A 125 17.72 10.37 -3.45
N SER A 126 17.97 11.58 -2.98
CA SER A 126 17.58 12.01 -1.63
C SER A 126 16.40 12.97 -1.72
N TYR A 127 15.39 12.85 -0.86
CA TYR A 127 14.14 13.63 -0.97
C TYR A 127 13.41 13.83 0.37
N TYR A 128 12.41 14.72 0.34
CA TYR A 128 11.35 14.87 1.35
C TYR A 128 10.00 14.59 0.66
N TYR A 129 9.00 14.13 1.39
CA TYR A 129 7.63 14.06 0.88
C TYR A 129 6.96 15.43 0.92
N ASN A 130 6.07 15.70 -0.03
CA ASN A 130 5.30 16.95 -0.04
C ASN A 130 4.41 17.14 1.19
N SER A 131 4.05 16.05 1.88
CA SER A 131 3.30 16.08 3.14
C SER A 131 4.15 16.48 4.34
N GLU A 132 5.48 16.43 4.22
CA GLU A 132 6.42 16.86 5.26
C GLU A 132 6.61 18.38 5.17
N SER A 133 5.55 19.16 5.39
CA SER A 133 5.57 20.63 5.23
C SER A 133 6.55 21.36 6.16
N GLU A 134 6.95 20.72 7.25
CA GLU A 134 7.99 21.20 8.17
C GLU A 134 9.43 20.89 7.67
N CYS A 135 9.55 20.10 6.60
CA CYS A 135 10.80 19.64 6.02
C CYS A 135 10.96 20.19 4.58
N GLY A 136 12.13 20.76 4.29
CA GLY A 136 12.40 21.37 2.98
C GLY A 136 11.96 22.84 2.89
N GLY A 137 12.50 23.58 1.92
CA GLY A 137 12.27 25.02 1.82
C GLY A 137 13.34 25.80 1.04
N ASP A 138 14.43 25.15 0.61
CA ASP A 138 15.38 25.76 -0.31
C ASP A 138 15.95 24.66 -1.22
N SER A 139 15.63 24.75 -2.51
CA SER A 139 16.06 23.81 -3.56
C SER A 139 17.51 24.02 -3.98
N SER A 140 18.25 24.94 -3.33
CA SER A 140 19.55 25.42 -3.83
C SER A 140 20.78 24.86 -3.11
N SER A 141 20.66 24.05 -2.06
CA SER A 141 21.86 23.45 -1.47
C SER A 141 21.57 22.23 -0.59
N PRO A 142 22.23 21.08 -0.79
CA PRO A 142 22.38 20.12 0.30
C PRO A 142 23.16 20.85 1.41
N TYR A 143 22.49 21.15 2.53
CA TYR A 143 23.14 21.79 3.67
C TYR A 143 24.32 20.90 4.11
N GLN A 144 25.55 21.33 3.84
CA GLN A 144 26.76 20.77 4.43
C GLN A 144 26.83 21.25 5.89
N GLY A 145 26.00 20.67 6.75
CA GLY A 145 26.15 20.82 8.20
C GLY A 145 27.39 20.04 8.67
N GLU A 146 28.08 20.59 9.68
CA GLU A 146 29.25 20.00 10.34
C GLU A 146 29.05 18.50 10.63
N ASP A 147 29.99 17.70 10.15
CA ASP A 147 30.20 16.25 10.36
C ASP A 147 29.05 15.49 11.07
N THR A 148 27.90 15.36 10.42
CA THR A 148 26.77 14.53 10.90
C THR A 148 26.93 13.04 10.56
N GLY A 149 28.13 12.58 10.19
CA GLY A 149 28.33 11.22 9.69
C GLY A 149 27.64 10.95 8.35
N GLY A 150 27.42 11.98 7.52
CA GLY A 150 26.85 11.87 6.17
C GLY A 150 25.33 12.02 6.08
N VAL A 151 24.64 12.36 7.17
CA VAL A 151 23.18 12.58 7.16
C VAL A 151 22.85 14.00 6.72
N ILE A 152 22.20 14.15 5.57
CA ILE A 152 21.73 15.45 5.07
C ILE A 152 20.44 15.83 5.81
N LEU A 153 20.52 16.88 6.63
CA LEU A 153 19.40 17.39 7.44
C LEU A 153 18.69 18.57 6.76
N SER A 154 17.48 18.88 7.24
CA SER A 154 16.79 20.14 6.95
C SER A 154 17.54 21.31 7.59
N LYS A 155 17.33 22.53 7.09
CA LYS A 155 18.02 23.77 7.52
C LYS A 155 17.96 24.04 9.03
N GLU A 156 16.95 23.50 9.71
CA GLU A 156 16.75 23.64 11.16
C GLU A 156 17.11 22.37 11.95
N GLY A 157 17.72 21.37 11.31
CA GLY A 157 18.12 20.10 11.93
C GLY A 157 16.95 19.19 12.34
N ARG A 158 15.72 19.50 11.92
CA ARG A 158 14.50 18.81 12.39
C ARG A 158 14.14 17.55 11.61
N CYS A 159 14.58 17.44 10.35
CA CYS A 159 14.25 16.30 9.48
C CYS A 159 15.48 15.78 8.73
N ALA A 160 15.61 14.46 8.59
CA ALA A 160 16.60 13.85 7.70
C ALA A 160 15.99 13.60 6.31
N ARG A 161 16.78 13.77 5.23
CA ARG A 161 16.35 13.38 3.89
C ARG A 161 16.20 11.87 3.81
N ARG A 162 15.16 11.42 3.10
CA ARG A 162 14.96 10.01 2.75
C ARG A 162 15.81 9.66 1.54
N LEU A 163 16.19 8.39 1.41
CA LEU A 163 16.90 7.84 0.24
C LEU A 163 16.00 6.83 -0.48
N GLY A 164 16.00 6.86 -1.81
CA GLY A 164 15.19 5.95 -2.60
C GLY A 164 15.22 6.26 -4.10
N LEU A 165 14.40 5.54 -4.87
CA LEU A 165 14.26 5.75 -6.31
C LEU A 165 13.07 6.67 -6.60
N ILE A 166 13.16 7.40 -7.72
CA ILE A 166 12.04 8.13 -8.32
C ILE A 166 11.36 7.21 -9.33
N ALA A 167 10.06 6.97 -9.17
CA ALA A 167 9.35 5.95 -9.95
C ALA A 167 9.42 6.22 -11.47
N GLU A 168 9.35 7.48 -11.88
CA GLU A 168 9.43 7.91 -13.28
C GLU A 168 10.81 7.68 -13.91
N GLU A 169 11.85 7.52 -13.08
CA GLU A 169 13.23 7.30 -13.52
C GLU A 169 13.73 5.87 -13.24
N ALA A 170 12.93 5.05 -12.55
CA ALA A 170 13.32 3.71 -12.13
C ALA A 170 13.05 2.65 -13.22
N PRO A 171 13.80 1.52 -13.23
CA PRO A 171 13.53 0.41 -14.13
C PRO A 171 12.11 -0.14 -13.96
N LEU A 172 11.43 -0.44 -15.07
CA LEU A 172 10.05 -0.96 -15.06
C LEU A 172 9.91 -2.25 -14.24
N GLU A 173 10.98 -3.05 -14.16
CA GLU A 173 11.04 -4.30 -13.42
C GLU A 173 10.84 -4.12 -11.92
N VAL A 174 11.20 -2.95 -11.37
CA VAL A 174 11.09 -2.68 -9.92
C VAL A 174 9.84 -1.90 -9.55
N LEU A 175 9.06 -1.43 -10.53
CA LEU A 175 7.88 -0.62 -10.28
C LEU A 175 6.69 -1.43 -9.75
N SER A 176 5.83 -0.77 -8.99
CA SER A 176 4.50 -1.26 -8.61
C SER A 176 3.65 -1.54 -9.86
N ALA A 177 2.53 -2.25 -9.69
CA ALA A 177 1.67 -2.63 -10.81
C ALA A 177 1.07 -1.43 -11.57
N ASP A 178 0.88 -0.30 -10.89
CA ASP A 178 0.41 0.97 -11.46
C ASP A 178 1.55 1.91 -11.90
N GLY A 179 2.81 1.53 -11.67
CA GLY A 179 3.97 2.34 -12.02
C GLY A 179 4.21 3.57 -11.14
N GLN A 180 3.39 3.80 -10.10
CA GLN A 180 3.48 5.01 -9.27
C GLN A 180 4.40 4.87 -8.06
N GLY A 181 4.91 3.67 -7.79
CA GLY A 181 5.81 3.40 -6.68
C GLY A 181 6.82 2.31 -7.01
N VAL A 182 7.71 2.03 -6.05
CA VAL A 182 8.70 0.96 -6.14
C VAL A 182 8.22 -0.23 -5.32
N ASP A 183 8.09 -1.38 -5.97
CA ASP A 183 7.77 -2.63 -5.29
C ASP A 183 9.03 -3.21 -4.64
N LEU A 184 8.99 -3.35 -3.32
CA LEU A 184 10.15 -3.76 -2.53
C LEU A 184 10.58 -5.20 -2.80
N TYR A 185 9.64 -6.09 -3.11
CA TYR A 185 9.95 -7.48 -3.46
C TYR A 185 10.57 -7.58 -4.86
N LYS A 186 10.07 -6.80 -5.82
CA LYS A 186 10.66 -6.70 -7.15
C LYS A 186 12.05 -6.06 -7.11
N LEU A 187 12.22 -4.97 -6.37
CA LEU A 187 13.52 -4.32 -6.16
C LEU A 187 14.53 -5.30 -5.56
N ALA A 188 14.17 -6.00 -4.48
CA ALA A 188 15.06 -6.99 -3.86
C ALA A 188 15.46 -8.11 -4.85
N SER A 189 14.51 -8.58 -5.66
CA SER A 189 14.76 -9.62 -6.67
C SER A 189 15.66 -9.11 -7.81
N PHE A 190 15.45 -7.87 -8.24
CA PHE A 190 16.26 -7.20 -9.25
C PHE A 190 17.70 -6.97 -8.78
N THR A 191 17.88 -6.49 -7.55
CA THR A 191 19.20 -6.36 -6.93
C THR A 191 19.88 -7.70 -6.78
N LEU A 192 19.17 -8.76 -6.36
CA LEU A 192 19.71 -10.11 -6.25
C LEU A 192 20.22 -10.63 -7.61
N ALA A 193 19.48 -10.38 -8.69
CA ALA A 193 19.91 -10.74 -10.03
C ALA A 193 21.21 -10.02 -10.43
N GLY A 194 21.33 -8.72 -10.16
CA GLY A 194 22.57 -7.98 -10.39
C GLY A 194 23.75 -8.47 -9.55
N VAL A 195 23.52 -8.82 -8.28
CA VAL A 195 24.55 -9.40 -7.40
C VAL A 195 25.02 -10.75 -7.94
N LYS A 196 24.11 -11.59 -8.44
CA LYS A 196 24.46 -12.88 -9.04
C LYS A 196 25.34 -12.73 -10.27
N GLU A 197 25.04 -11.74 -11.12
CA GLU A 197 25.89 -11.41 -12.28
C GLU A 197 27.29 -10.95 -11.83
N LEU A 198 27.34 -10.04 -10.86
CA LEU A 198 28.60 -9.51 -10.34
C LEU A 198 29.51 -10.64 -9.80
N VAL A 199 28.95 -11.63 -9.12
CA VAL A 199 29.68 -12.83 -8.68
C VAL A 199 30.19 -13.64 -9.87
N GLY A 200 29.39 -13.77 -10.93
CA GLY A 200 29.81 -14.43 -12.18
C GLY A 200 31.03 -13.76 -12.80
N GLN A 201 31.01 -12.43 -12.90
CA GLN A 201 32.14 -11.65 -13.43
C GLN A 201 33.39 -11.77 -12.57
N PHE A 202 33.26 -11.76 -11.25
CA PHE A 202 34.40 -11.91 -10.34
C PHE A 202 35.07 -13.29 -10.47
N ASN A 203 34.27 -14.35 -10.60
CA ASN A 203 34.81 -15.70 -10.81
C ASN A 203 35.48 -15.86 -12.19
N GLY A 204 35.08 -15.07 -13.18
CA GLY A 204 35.76 -14.99 -14.48
C GLY A 204 37.11 -14.25 -14.43
N LEU A 205 37.37 -13.49 -13.36
CA LEU A 205 38.60 -12.71 -13.16
C LEU A 205 39.66 -13.42 -12.30
N SER A 206 39.34 -14.56 -11.68
CA SER A 206 40.34 -15.37 -10.97
C SER A 206 41.23 -16.10 -11.98
N VAL A 207 42.39 -15.51 -12.26
CA VAL A 207 43.53 -16.10 -12.98
C VAL A 207 44.32 -17.01 -12.05
#